data_AF-A0A947F0W5-F1
#
_entry.id   AF-A0A947F0W5-F1
#
_cell.length_a   1.000
_cell.length_b   1.000
_cell.length_c   1.000
_cell.angle_alpha   90.00
_cell.angle_beta   90.00
_cell.angle_gamma   90.00
#
_symmetry.space_group_name_H-M   'P 1'
#
loop_
_entity.id
_entity.type
_entity.pdbx_description
1 polymer ?
#
loop_
_entity_poly.entity_id
_entity_poly.type
_entity_poly.pdbx_seq_one_letter_code
_entity_poly.pdbx_strand_id
1 'polypeptide(L)'
;LVCWTGCASTSYPKTKNIASATSSEASDTSVSQKKEDIRKLIKVSGNADNILLSLQQFYDNQLTLIIQRNRPDLSQETLKLLRQQWRDEIKRIVEEPGGLLDYIIPIFNSHFTHQEIKDWLSFYESPLGKKIRSTQPSMMEENNLATERWSRKIDPVLYEWLKERLKKEGIIIP
;
A
#
# COMPACT_ATOMS: atom_id res chain seq x y z
N LEU A 1 -8.37 37.34 39.93
CA LEU A 1 -9.22 38.20 39.08
C LEU A 1 -9.56 37.40 37.83
N VAL A 2 -10.78 37.03 37.47
CA VAL A 2 -12.12 37.16 38.07
C VAL A 2 -12.85 35.88 37.67
N CYS A 3 -13.32 35.11 38.65
CA CYS A 3 -14.36 34.12 38.47
C CYS A 3 -15.66 34.83 38.05
N TRP A 4 -16.40 34.25 37.11
CA TRP A 4 -17.82 34.56 36.96
C TRP A 4 -18.62 33.32 37.34
N THR A 5 -19.09 33.34 38.58
CA THR A 5 -20.11 32.43 39.12
C THR A 5 -21.49 32.87 38.65
N GLY A 6 -22.36 31.91 38.33
CA GLY A 6 -23.79 32.17 38.14
C GLY A 6 -24.59 30.90 37.87
N CYS A 7 -24.96 30.18 38.94
CA CYS A 7 -25.96 29.11 38.91
C CYS A 7 -27.38 29.69 38.77
N ALA A 8 -28.25 29.06 37.96
CA ALA A 8 -29.67 28.84 38.29
C ALA A 8 -30.33 27.91 37.26
N SER A 9 -31.28 27.13 37.76
CA SER A 9 -31.88 25.92 37.22
C SER A 9 -33.18 26.14 36.43
N THR A 10 -33.58 25.06 35.73
CA THR A 10 -34.95 24.67 35.31
C THR A 10 -35.70 25.52 34.27
N SER A 11 -35.90 24.96 33.07
CA SER A 11 -37.20 24.41 32.65
C SER A 11 -37.12 23.84 31.22
N TYR A 12 -37.67 22.65 31.01
CA TYR A 12 -37.98 22.14 29.67
C TYR A 12 -39.30 22.78 29.19
N PRO A 13 -39.40 23.13 27.90
CA PRO A 13 -40.63 22.91 27.16
C PRO A 13 -40.43 21.86 26.06
N LYS A 14 -41.32 20.85 26.08
CA LYS A 14 -41.57 19.93 24.96
C LYS A 14 -42.05 20.73 23.75
N THR A 15 -41.42 20.57 22.59
CA THR A 15 -42.13 20.51 21.29
C THR A 15 -41.32 19.74 20.26
N LYS A 16 -42.02 18.85 19.56
CA LYS A 16 -41.58 17.97 18.46
C LYS A 16 -40.62 18.65 17.48
N ASN A 17 -39.55 17.94 17.13
CA ASN A 17 -39.12 17.91 15.74
C ASN A 17 -38.78 16.46 15.35
N ILE A 18 -39.77 15.78 14.77
CA ILE A 18 -39.56 14.52 14.04
C ILE A 18 -39.09 14.93 12.65
N ALA A 19 -37.78 15.17 12.52
CA ALA A 19 -37.14 15.36 11.22
C ALA A 19 -35.62 15.19 11.38
N SER A 20 -35.13 13.96 11.52
CA SER A 20 -33.71 13.67 11.31
C SER A 20 -33.38 12.24 10.89
N ALA A 21 -34.37 11.43 10.45
CA ALA A 21 -34.07 10.08 9.95
C ALA A 21 -33.41 10.06 8.56
N THR A 22 -33.64 11.08 7.73
CA THR A 22 -33.15 11.14 6.34
C THR A 22 -31.69 11.58 6.19
N SER A 23 -31.08 12.19 7.22
CA SER A 23 -29.71 12.68 7.14
C SER A 23 -28.65 11.60 7.42
N SER A 24 -28.96 10.63 8.28
CA SER A 24 -28.05 9.55 8.69
C SER A 24 -27.83 8.53 7.56
N GLU A 25 -28.90 8.10 6.89
CA GLU A 25 -28.81 7.10 5.81
C GLU A 25 -28.09 7.64 4.57
N ALA A 26 -28.28 8.92 4.24
CA ALA A 26 -27.59 9.55 3.11
C ALA A 26 -26.09 9.73 3.37
N SER A 27 -25.70 10.10 4.59
CA SER A 27 -24.28 10.19 4.98
C SER A 27 -23.62 8.81 5.05
N ASP A 28 -24.29 7.81 5.62
CA ASP A 28 -23.75 6.45 5.73
C ASP A 28 -23.64 5.77 4.36
N THR A 29 -24.60 5.99 3.47
CA THR A 29 -24.54 5.49 2.09
C THR A 29 -23.39 6.13 1.32
N SER A 30 -23.18 7.45 1.46
CA SER A 30 -22.06 8.14 0.80
C SER A 30 -20.70 7.68 1.32
N VAL A 31 -20.55 7.48 2.63
CA VAL A 31 -19.33 6.93 3.23
C VAL A 31 -19.06 5.50 2.77
N SER A 32 -20.11 4.66 2.71
CA SER A 32 -20.01 3.28 2.22
C SER A 32 -19.59 3.23 0.74
N GLN A 33 -20.23 4.04 -0.12
CA GLN A 33 -19.88 4.14 -1.54
C GLN A 33 -18.45 4.62 -1.76
N LYS A 34 -18.00 5.61 -0.99
CA LYS A 34 -16.63 6.11 -1.08
C LYS A 34 -15.61 5.01 -0.74
N LYS A 35 -15.87 4.18 0.28
CA LYS A 35 -14.99 3.06 0.63
C LYS A 35 -14.91 2.03 -0.48
N GLU A 36 -16.02 1.71 -1.14
CA GLU A 36 -16.03 0.81 -2.29
C GLU A 36 -15.27 1.37 -3.50
N ASP A 37 -15.42 2.66 -3.78
CA ASP A 37 -14.67 3.31 -4.86
C ASP A 37 -13.16 3.39 -4.54
N ILE A 38 -12.77 3.62 -3.28
CA ILE A 38 -11.37 3.50 -2.84
C ILE A 38 -10.86 2.07 -3.06
N ARG A 39 -11.66 1.05 -2.71
CA ARG A 39 -11.28 -0.37 -2.92
C ARG A 39 -11.04 -0.66 -4.40
N LYS A 40 -11.90 -0.16 -5.29
CA LYS A 40 -11.69 -0.25 -6.75
C LYS A 40 -10.42 0.48 -7.17
N LEU A 41 -10.22 1.70 -6.68
CA LEU A 41 -9.06 2.53 -7.03
C LEU A 41 -7.73 1.84 -6.68
N ILE A 42 -7.63 1.27 -5.47
CA ILE A 42 -6.44 0.54 -5.02
C ILE A 42 -6.14 -0.63 -5.97
N LYS A 43 -7.18 -1.39 -6.37
CA LYS A 43 -7.04 -2.48 -7.34
C LYS A 43 -6.63 -2.00 -8.72
N VAL A 44 -7.30 -1.00 -9.27
CA VAL A 44 -7.03 -0.56 -10.65
C VAL A 44 -5.78 0.29 -10.79
N SER A 45 -5.29 0.93 -9.73
CA SER A 45 -4.07 1.74 -9.81
C SER A 45 -2.78 0.91 -9.92
N GLY A 46 -2.86 -0.41 -9.69
CA GLY A 46 -1.69 -1.29 -9.57
C GLY A 46 -0.97 -1.18 -8.22
N ASN A 47 -1.40 -0.27 -7.34
CA ASN A 47 -0.86 -0.16 -5.98
C ASN A 47 -1.16 -1.42 -5.15
N ALA A 48 -2.35 -2.02 -5.32
CA ALA A 48 -2.68 -3.29 -4.68
C ALA A 48 -1.69 -4.40 -5.05
N ASP A 49 -1.36 -4.51 -6.34
CA ASP A 49 -0.47 -5.56 -6.85
C ASP A 49 0.96 -5.36 -6.35
N ASN A 50 1.46 -4.12 -6.31
CA ASN A 50 2.79 -3.82 -5.78
C ASN A 50 2.90 -4.10 -4.27
N ILE A 51 1.85 -3.75 -3.50
CA ILE A 51 1.78 -4.04 -2.08
C ILE A 51 1.73 -5.56 -1.86
N LEU A 52 0.89 -6.28 -2.61
CA LEU A 52 0.79 -7.73 -2.55
C LEU A 52 2.13 -8.40 -2.90
N LEU A 53 2.79 -7.95 -3.98
CA LEU A 53 4.10 -8.45 -4.38
C LEU A 53 5.16 -8.25 -3.30
N SER A 54 5.17 -7.06 -2.68
CA SER A 54 6.11 -6.75 -1.59
C SER A 54 5.87 -7.64 -0.36
N LEU A 55 4.61 -7.88 -0.01
CA LEU A 55 4.24 -8.80 1.07
C LEU A 55 4.61 -10.24 0.74
N GLN A 56 4.34 -10.71 -0.48
CA GLN A 56 4.73 -12.03 -0.94
C GLN A 56 6.25 -12.22 -0.86
N GLN A 57 7.04 -11.24 -1.31
CA GLN A 57 8.51 -11.29 -1.20
C GLN A 57 8.96 -11.34 0.26
N PHE A 58 8.38 -10.52 1.13
CA PHE A 58 8.70 -10.53 2.56
C PHE A 58 8.43 -11.92 3.17
N TYR A 59 7.24 -12.46 2.97
CA TYR A 59 6.87 -13.75 3.55
C TYR A 59 7.53 -14.94 2.86
N ASP A 60 7.90 -14.85 1.59
CA ASP A 60 8.72 -15.86 0.89
C ASP A 60 10.11 -15.96 1.51
N ASN A 61 10.71 -14.83 1.88
CA ASN A 61 11.99 -14.80 2.60
C ASN A 61 11.84 -15.45 3.99
N GLN A 62 10.73 -15.18 4.69
CA GLN A 62 10.43 -15.85 5.96
C GLN A 62 10.24 -17.36 5.80
N LEU A 63 9.51 -17.80 4.77
CA LEU A 63 9.32 -19.23 4.46
C LEU A 63 10.66 -19.90 4.20
N THR A 64 11.54 -19.25 3.44
CA THR A 64 12.91 -19.74 3.15
C THR A 64 13.69 -19.97 4.44
N LEU A 65 13.67 -19.03 5.37
CA LEU A 65 14.37 -19.15 6.66
C LEU A 65 13.80 -20.29 7.52
N ILE A 66 12.48 -20.45 7.57
CA ILE A 66 11.81 -21.52 8.31
C ILE A 66 12.22 -22.89 7.75
N ILE A 67 12.21 -23.03 6.43
CA ILE A 67 12.57 -24.26 5.73
C ILE A 67 14.04 -24.60 5.95
N GLN A 68 14.95 -23.64 5.75
CA GLN A 68 16.38 -23.87 5.94
C GLN A 68 16.71 -24.33 7.37
N ARG A 69 16.01 -23.77 8.37
CA ARG A 69 16.23 -24.11 9.78
C ARG A 69 15.67 -25.49 10.15
N ASN A 70 14.50 -25.86 9.63
CA ASN A 70 13.75 -27.01 10.14
C ASN A 70 13.75 -28.21 9.18
N ARG A 71 13.84 -27.97 7.88
CA ARG A 71 13.72 -28.96 6.80
C ARG A 71 14.62 -28.63 5.60
N PRO A 72 15.95 -28.56 5.80
CA PRO A 72 16.88 -28.28 4.70
C PRO A 72 16.94 -29.41 3.65
N ASP A 73 16.36 -30.58 3.95
CA ASP A 73 16.29 -31.78 3.11
C ASP A 73 15.17 -31.75 2.05
N LEU A 74 14.30 -30.73 2.06
CA LEU A 74 13.17 -30.65 1.14
C LEU A 74 13.62 -30.55 -0.32
N SER A 75 12.97 -31.36 -1.17
CA SER A 75 13.22 -31.34 -2.62
C SER A 75 12.74 -30.03 -3.25
N GLN A 76 13.39 -29.62 -4.34
CA GLN A 76 13.06 -28.36 -5.04
C GLN A 76 11.61 -28.32 -5.55
N GLU A 77 11.08 -29.45 -6.02
CA GLU A 77 9.68 -29.53 -6.48
C GLU A 77 8.70 -29.29 -5.32
N THR A 78 8.94 -29.89 -4.15
CA THR A 78 8.12 -29.65 -2.97
C THR A 78 8.22 -28.19 -2.52
N LEU A 79 9.43 -27.59 -2.55
CA LEU A 79 9.63 -26.18 -2.21
C LEU A 79 8.90 -25.23 -3.16
N LYS A 80 8.84 -25.57 -4.45
CA LYS A 80 8.12 -24.79 -5.46
C LYS A 80 6.61 -24.82 -5.20
N LEU A 81 6.06 -26.03 -4.98
CA LEU A 81 4.64 -26.20 -4.66
C LEU A 81 4.26 -25.46 -3.37
N LEU A 82 5.08 -25.61 -2.32
CA LEU A 82 4.85 -24.96 -1.03
C LEU A 82 4.89 -23.44 -1.15
N ARG A 83 5.86 -22.87 -1.89
CA ARG A 83 5.90 -21.43 -2.17
C ARG A 83 4.65 -20.94 -2.89
N GLN A 84 4.15 -21.70 -3.85
CA GLN A 84 2.91 -21.34 -4.55
C GLN A 84 1.72 -21.30 -3.58
N GLN A 85 1.51 -22.37 -2.81
CA GLN A 85 0.42 -22.44 -1.83
C GLN A 85 0.53 -21.34 -0.76
N TRP A 86 1.74 -21.05 -0.31
CA TRP A 86 2.02 -19.96 0.63
C TRP A 86 1.62 -18.60 0.07
N ARG A 87 1.95 -18.31 -1.19
CA ARG A 87 1.56 -17.06 -1.87
C ARG A 87 0.07 -16.94 -2.08
N ASP A 88 -0.60 -18.04 -2.42
CA ASP A 88 -2.07 -18.08 -2.55
C ASP A 88 -2.75 -17.80 -1.21
N GLU A 89 -2.20 -18.35 -0.12
CA GLU A 89 -2.71 -18.11 1.23
C GLU A 89 -2.49 -16.65 1.68
N ILE A 90 -1.32 -16.06 1.41
CA ILE A 90 -1.07 -14.63 1.67
C ILE A 90 -2.09 -13.78 0.92
N LYS A 91 -2.33 -14.07 -0.37
CA LYS A 91 -3.31 -13.34 -1.16
C LYS A 91 -4.71 -13.45 -0.55
N ARG A 92 -5.13 -14.65 -0.14
CA ARG A 92 -6.41 -14.89 0.53
C ARG A 92 -6.55 -14.02 1.79
N ILE A 93 -5.54 -14.00 2.66
CA ILE A 93 -5.52 -13.20 3.91
C ILE A 93 -5.53 -11.69 3.62
N VAL A 94 -4.90 -11.25 2.54
CA VAL A 94 -4.92 -9.83 2.14
C VAL A 94 -6.31 -9.40 1.66
N GLU A 95 -7.04 -10.29 0.97
CA GLU A 95 -8.31 -10.01 0.33
C GLU A 95 -9.56 -10.28 1.21
N GLU A 96 -9.43 -11.09 2.28
CA GLU A 96 -10.54 -11.43 3.16
C GLU A 96 -11.04 -10.23 3.98
N PRO A 97 -12.29 -10.27 4.50
CA PRO A 97 -12.76 -9.27 5.47
C PRO A 97 -11.86 -9.21 6.69
N GLY A 98 -11.46 -8.01 7.10
CA GLY A 98 -10.44 -7.80 8.14
C GLY A 98 -9.00 -7.92 7.64
N GLY A 99 -8.80 -8.19 6.34
CA GLY A 99 -7.51 -8.22 5.68
C GLY A 99 -6.91 -6.83 5.43
N LEU A 100 -5.77 -6.79 4.75
CA LEU A 100 -4.96 -5.58 4.57
C LEU A 100 -5.74 -4.40 3.99
N LEU A 101 -6.64 -4.64 3.03
CA LEU A 101 -7.40 -3.56 2.39
C LEU A 101 -8.24 -2.78 3.40
N ASP A 102 -8.75 -3.43 4.45
CA ASP A 102 -9.56 -2.77 5.47
C ASP A 102 -8.73 -1.82 6.35
N TYR A 103 -7.40 -1.99 6.40
CA TYR A 103 -6.48 -1.04 7.04
C TYR A 103 -6.07 0.11 6.12
N ILE A 104 -6.00 -0.12 4.80
CA ILE A 104 -5.57 0.89 3.83
C ILE A 104 -6.72 1.85 3.47
N ILE A 105 -7.94 1.33 3.31
CA ILE A 105 -9.11 2.13 2.90
C ILE A 105 -9.35 3.35 3.81
N PRO A 106 -9.28 3.25 5.16
CA PRO A 106 -9.44 4.40 6.05
C PRO A 106 -8.44 5.54 5.79
N ILE A 107 -7.21 5.22 5.38
CA ILE A 107 -6.16 6.20 5.07
C ILE A 107 -6.57 7.03 3.84
N PHE A 108 -6.97 6.37 2.75
CA PHE A 108 -7.48 7.08 1.57
C PHE A 108 -8.73 7.88 1.91
N ASN A 109 -9.62 7.32 2.73
CA ASN A 109 -10.85 7.98 3.13
C ASN A 109 -10.60 9.27 3.94
N SER A 110 -9.52 9.36 4.72
CA SER A 110 -9.18 10.57 5.47
C SER A 110 -8.49 11.64 4.64
N HIS A 111 -7.81 11.25 3.55
CA HIS A 111 -7.00 12.17 2.74
C HIS A 111 -7.69 12.73 1.49
N PHE A 112 -8.65 12.00 0.94
CA PHE A 112 -9.32 12.40 -0.31
C PHE A 112 -10.82 12.54 -0.11
N THR A 113 -11.45 13.47 -0.81
CA THR A 113 -12.90 13.57 -0.95
C THR A 113 -13.43 12.43 -1.83
N HIS A 114 -14.75 12.17 -1.80
CA HIS A 114 -15.32 11.15 -2.70
C HIS A 114 -15.17 11.56 -4.16
N GLN A 115 -15.27 12.85 -4.48
CA GLN A 115 -15.15 13.33 -5.85
C GLN A 115 -13.73 13.11 -6.40
N GLU A 116 -12.69 13.41 -5.62
CA GLU A 116 -11.30 13.15 -6.04
C GLU A 116 -11.03 11.65 -6.28
N ILE A 117 -11.61 10.76 -5.48
CA ILE A 117 -11.53 9.31 -5.71
C ILE A 117 -12.20 8.93 -7.04
N LYS A 118 -13.37 9.51 -7.35
CA LYS A 118 -14.07 9.26 -8.62
C LYS A 118 -13.29 9.80 -9.82
N ASP A 119 -12.72 10.99 -9.70
CA ASP A 119 -11.91 11.60 -10.76
C ASP A 119 -10.65 10.75 -11.03
N TRP A 120 -10.03 10.22 -9.97
CA TRP A 120 -8.89 9.33 -10.10
C TRP A 120 -9.25 7.98 -10.76
N LEU A 121 -10.39 7.40 -10.38
CA LEU A 121 -10.94 6.23 -11.07
C LEU A 121 -11.19 6.52 -12.56
N SER A 122 -11.81 7.65 -12.87
CA SER A 122 -12.11 8.05 -14.25
C SER A 122 -10.84 8.18 -15.09
N PHE A 123 -9.76 8.76 -14.54
CA PHE A 123 -8.46 8.79 -15.19
C PHE A 123 -7.98 7.38 -15.56
N TYR A 124 -8.02 6.44 -14.61
CA TYR A 124 -7.58 5.07 -14.85
C TYR A 124 -8.50 4.30 -15.82
N GLU A 125 -9.77 4.67 -15.94
CA GLU A 125 -10.71 4.10 -16.93
C GLU A 125 -10.54 4.67 -18.34
N SER A 126 -9.92 5.85 -18.47
CA SER A 126 -9.62 6.47 -19.76
C SER A 126 -8.69 5.61 -20.63
N PRO A 127 -8.66 5.83 -21.97
CA PRO A 127 -7.75 5.11 -22.86
C PRO A 127 -6.27 5.27 -22.45
N LEU A 128 -5.87 6.47 -22.02
CA LEU A 128 -4.52 6.72 -21.55
C LEU A 128 -4.25 6.01 -20.22
N GLY A 129 -5.16 6.09 -19.24
CA GLY A 129 -5.02 5.42 -17.96
C GLY A 129 -4.88 3.90 -18.11
N LYS A 130 -5.70 3.29 -18.96
CA LYS A 130 -5.59 1.87 -19.34
C LYS A 130 -4.22 1.53 -19.93
N LYS A 131 -3.73 2.35 -20.87
CA LYS A 131 -2.40 2.18 -21.47
C LYS A 131 -1.29 2.29 -20.43
N ILE A 132 -1.35 3.28 -19.54
CA ILE A 132 -0.37 3.44 -18.46
C ILE A 132 -0.35 2.18 -17.59
N ARG A 133 -1.51 1.72 -17.10
CA ARG A 133 -1.59 0.50 -16.27
C ARG A 133 -0.98 -0.74 -16.93
N SER A 134 -1.27 -0.96 -18.22
CA SER A 134 -0.75 -2.13 -18.92
C SER A 134 0.73 -2.04 -19.23
N THR A 135 1.26 -0.82 -19.41
CA THR A 135 2.64 -0.60 -19.88
C THR A 135 3.60 -0.33 -18.73
N GLN A 136 3.11 0.12 -17.57
CA GLN A 136 3.94 0.50 -16.45
C GLN A 136 4.81 -0.65 -15.89
N PRO A 137 4.33 -1.91 -15.77
CA PRO A 137 5.18 -3.02 -15.36
C PRO A 137 6.38 -3.25 -16.28
N SER A 138 6.16 -3.26 -17.61
CA SER A 138 7.25 -3.48 -18.58
C SER A 138 8.22 -2.29 -18.61
N MET A 139 7.72 -1.06 -18.48
CA MET A 139 8.58 0.11 -18.33
C MET A 139 9.46 0.04 -17.08
N MET A 140 8.95 -0.49 -15.96
CA MET A 140 9.78 -0.67 -14.76
C MET A 140 10.85 -1.74 -14.95
N GLU A 141 10.54 -2.83 -15.65
CA GLU A 141 11.53 -3.84 -16.04
C GLU A 141 12.63 -3.23 -16.93
N GLU A 142 12.24 -2.48 -17.96
CA GLU A 142 13.18 -1.78 -18.85
C GLU A 142 14.04 -0.76 -18.07
N ASN A 143 13.46 -0.04 -17.12
CA ASN A 143 14.18 0.91 -16.27
C ASN A 143 15.21 0.20 -15.37
N ASN A 144 14.87 -0.97 -14.84
CA ASN A 144 15.79 -1.77 -14.05
C ASN A 144 16.99 -2.24 -14.90
N LEU A 145 16.74 -2.71 -16.12
CA LEU A 145 17.80 -3.10 -17.06
C LEU A 145 18.68 -1.91 -17.48
N ALA A 146 18.07 -0.74 -17.68
CA ALA A 146 18.81 0.48 -17.98
C ALA A 146 19.69 0.90 -16.79
N THR A 147 19.16 0.82 -15.57
CA THR A 147 19.89 1.08 -14.33
C THR A 147 21.06 0.12 -14.18
N GLU A 148 20.86 -1.18 -14.36
CA GLU A 148 21.92 -2.20 -14.30
C GLU A 148 23.04 -1.94 -15.32
N ARG A 149 22.66 -1.53 -16.54
CA ARG A 149 23.64 -1.17 -17.58
C ARG A 149 24.45 0.06 -17.18
N TRP A 150 23.81 1.05 -16.57
CA TRP A 150 24.49 2.26 -16.11
C TRP A 150 25.37 1.99 -14.89
N SER A 151 24.91 1.19 -13.90
CA SER A 151 25.70 0.83 -12.72
C SER A 151 26.99 0.11 -13.09
N ARG A 152 26.96 -0.84 -14.03
CA ARG A 152 28.19 -1.47 -14.56
C ARG A 152 29.24 -0.48 -15.08
N LYS A 153 28.83 0.72 -15.54
CA LYS A 153 29.75 1.77 -15.99
C LYS A 153 30.28 2.63 -14.83
N ILE A 154 29.47 2.86 -13.80
CA ILE A 154 29.82 3.75 -12.70
C ILE A 154 30.47 3.03 -11.52
N ASP A 155 30.26 1.72 -11.35
CA ASP A 155 30.81 0.95 -10.23
C ASP A 155 32.34 1.08 -10.12
N PRO A 156 33.14 0.98 -11.22
CA PRO A 156 34.58 1.18 -11.13
C PRO A 156 34.97 2.62 -10.75
N VAL A 157 34.21 3.60 -11.23
CA VAL A 157 34.46 5.03 -10.93
C VAL A 157 34.21 5.32 -9.46
N LEU A 158 33.10 4.81 -8.92
CA LEU A 158 32.79 4.92 -7.49
C LEU A 158 33.81 4.19 -6.63
N TYR A 159 34.27 3.01 -7.06
CA TYR A 159 35.29 2.24 -6.35
C TYR A 159 36.61 3.01 -6.24
N GLU A 160 37.10 3.56 -7.35
CA GLU A 160 38.34 4.35 -7.34
C GLU A 160 38.19 5.66 -6.54
N TRP A 161 37.04 6.33 -6.65
CA TRP A 161 36.75 7.49 -5.81
C TRP A 161 36.79 7.15 -4.30
N LEU A 162 36.21 6.01 -3.93
CA LEU A 162 36.19 5.54 -2.53
C LEU A 162 37.61 5.23 -2.03
N LYS A 163 38.42 4.53 -2.85
CA LYS A 163 39.83 4.23 -2.53
C LYS A 163 40.63 5.49 -2.28
N GLU A 164 40.53 6.48 -3.16
CA GLU A 164 41.25 7.75 -3.02
C GLU A 164 40.77 8.55 -1.80
N ARG A 165 39.48 8.50 -1.47
CA ARG A 165 38.96 9.15 -0.26
C ARG A 165 39.51 8.52 1.01
N LEU A 166 39.50 7.19 1.10
CA LEU A 166 39.96 6.47 2.30
C LEU A 166 41.47 6.56 2.51
N LYS A 167 42.23 6.56 1.41
CA LYS A 167 43.68 6.79 1.46
C LYS A 167 44.04 8.12 2.14
N LYS A 168 43.24 9.17 1.94
CA LYS A 168 43.43 10.48 2.61
C LYS A 168 43.19 10.41 4.13
N GLU A 169 42.40 9.44 4.59
CA GLU A 169 42.15 9.15 6.00
C GLU A 169 43.14 8.11 6.56
N GLY A 170 44.16 7.70 5.79
CA GLY A 170 45.14 6.69 6.19
C GLY A 170 44.62 5.24 6.11
N ILE A 171 43.46 5.01 5.51
CA ILE A 171 42.83 3.70 5.36
C ILE A 171 43.06 3.20 3.93
N ILE A 172 43.73 2.06 3.78
CA ILE A 172 44.00 1.46 2.47
C ILE A 172 43.02 0.32 2.23
N ILE A 173 42.27 0.40 1.13
CA ILE A 173 41.48 -0.72 0.61
C ILE A 173 42.24 -1.32 -0.58
N PRO A 174 42.39 -2.67 -0.65
CA PRO A 174 43.01 -3.37 -1.77
C PRO A 174 42.41 -3.02 -3.14
#